data_AF-A0A1X7KLG2-F1
#
_entry.id   AF-A0A1X7KLG2-F1
#
_cell.length_a   1.000
_cell.length_b   1.000
_cell.length_c   1.000
_cell.angle_alpha   90.00
_cell.angle_beta   90.00
_cell.angle_gamma   90.00
#
_symmetry.space_group_name_H-M   'P 1'
#
loop_
_entity.id
_entity.type
_entity.pdbx_description
1 polymer ?
#
loop_
_entity_poly.entity_id
_entity_poly.type
_entity_poly.pdbx_seq_one_letter_code
_entity_poly.pdbx_strand_id
1 'polypeptide(L)'
;MDSTIAERAGYRSDFLAVPVALPAPSAGTPVRELSYTHFTVLLDPVRRLALSTGVNIDGGSLYDLERGDDWHLDARVPESEQTGESVYARNDLDRGHLVRRRDPVWGDRATAMQANFDTFAYPNAAPQANDFNQSKELWLGLEDHVLSYAQANRNRISVFTSPVLALNDPLYRGVGIPQAFWKVAVWTSAATGTSALRSAGFVLDQSSQLTDIDLDDSSAQALIDGGPPPLGPYLSYQVPVEDIESLTGLDFGDLVGADVMGPVLAGRADGSPRTGWVRLRSEDDISLEKAA
;
A
#
# COMPACT_ATOMS: atom_id res chain seq x y z
N MET A 1 7.12 36.62 6.50
CA MET A 1 7.60 35.44 7.24
C MET A 1 7.83 34.39 6.20
N ASP A 2 9.08 34.12 5.85
CA ASP A 2 9.42 33.02 4.94
C ASP A 2 9.00 31.71 5.61
N SER A 3 7.87 31.16 5.17
CA SER A 3 7.55 29.77 5.45
C SER A 3 8.48 28.94 4.56
N THR A 4 9.63 28.55 5.09
CA THR A 4 10.39 27.46 4.50
C THR A 4 9.47 26.24 4.52
N ILE A 5 8.87 25.93 3.36
CA ILE A 5 8.15 24.68 3.14
C ILE A 5 9.12 23.58 3.57
N ALA A 6 8.70 22.73 4.51
CA ALA A 6 9.50 21.59 4.93
C ALA A 6 9.88 20.79 3.67
N GLU A 7 11.17 20.48 3.54
CA GLU A 7 11.66 19.76 2.37
C GLU A 7 10.92 18.42 2.24
N ARG A 8 10.27 18.20 1.09
CA ARG A 8 9.60 16.94 0.74
C ARG A 8 10.66 15.86 0.46
N ALA A 9 11.35 15.42 1.51
CA ALA A 9 12.49 14.50 1.45
C ALA A 9 12.12 13.08 1.00
N GLY A 10 10.82 12.76 0.93
CA GLY A 10 10.37 11.44 0.51
C GLY A 10 10.43 10.39 1.61
N TYR A 11 10.34 9.14 1.15
CA TYR A 11 10.69 7.94 1.92
C TYR A 11 12.20 7.88 2.12
N ARG A 12 12.63 7.59 3.34
CA ARG A 12 14.03 7.41 3.71
C ARG A 12 14.32 5.94 3.92
N SER A 13 15.25 5.40 3.14
CA SER A 13 15.67 4.00 3.24
C SER A 13 16.46 3.69 4.50
N ASP A 14 17.11 4.68 5.10
CA ASP A 14 17.88 4.58 6.35
C ASP A 14 17.05 4.90 7.61
N PHE A 15 15.72 4.91 7.49
CA PHE A 15 14.83 5.27 8.60
C PHE A 15 14.83 4.25 9.74
N LEU A 16 14.96 2.97 9.40
CA LEU A 16 15.06 1.85 10.33
C LEU A 16 16.53 1.54 10.63
N ALA A 17 16.79 0.73 11.68
CA ALA A 17 18.16 0.36 12.05
C ALA A 17 18.89 -0.49 10.97
N VAL A 18 18.12 -1.13 10.09
CA VAL A 18 18.60 -1.81 8.88
C VAL A 18 18.01 -1.07 7.68
N PRO A 19 18.83 -0.63 6.70
CA PRO A 19 18.31 0.06 5.53
C PRO A 19 17.32 -0.79 4.73
N VAL A 20 16.26 -0.16 4.24
CA VAL A 20 15.21 -0.80 3.43
C VAL A 20 14.97 0.03 2.19
N ALA A 21 15.17 -0.54 1.01
CA ALA A 21 14.83 0.13 -0.24
C ALA A 21 13.31 0.18 -0.43
N LEU A 22 12.83 1.20 -1.13
CA LEU A 22 11.44 1.24 -1.57
C LEU A 22 11.24 0.19 -2.68
N PRO A 23 10.21 -0.69 -2.61
CA PRO A 23 9.97 -1.69 -3.64
C PRO A 23 9.73 -1.05 -5.00
N ALA A 24 10.59 -1.39 -5.97
CA ALA A 24 10.67 -0.73 -7.25
C ALA A 24 10.50 -1.72 -8.41
N PRO A 25 9.96 -1.30 -9.56
CA PRO A 25 9.86 -2.16 -10.73
C PRO A 25 11.24 -2.47 -11.32
N SER A 26 11.28 -3.44 -12.23
CA SER A 26 12.48 -3.74 -13.01
C SER A 26 13.06 -2.49 -13.69
N ALA A 27 14.39 -2.40 -13.73
CA ALA A 27 15.10 -1.28 -14.33
C ALA A 27 14.62 -1.00 -15.77
N GLY A 28 14.37 0.27 -16.09
CA GLY A 28 13.86 0.70 -17.39
C GLY A 28 12.34 0.78 -17.49
N THR A 29 11.60 0.33 -16.47
CA THR A 29 10.15 0.59 -16.37
C THR A 29 9.92 2.10 -16.20
N PRO A 30 9.15 2.76 -17.07
CA PRO A 30 8.85 4.18 -16.93
C PRO A 30 8.09 4.46 -15.63
N VAL A 31 8.65 5.32 -14.78
CA VAL A 31 8.06 5.68 -13.50
C VAL A 31 8.32 7.15 -13.20
N ARG A 32 7.36 7.82 -12.57
CA ARG A 32 7.57 9.13 -11.94
C ARG A 32 7.75 8.94 -10.45
N GLU A 33 8.93 9.26 -9.95
CA GLU A 33 9.19 9.29 -8.52
C GLU A 33 8.74 10.65 -7.95
N LEU A 34 7.82 10.60 -6.99
CA LEU A 34 7.26 11.77 -6.33
C LEU A 34 7.57 11.72 -4.84
N SER A 35 8.57 12.49 -4.43
CA SER A 35 8.87 12.70 -3.01
C SER A 35 7.85 13.66 -2.39
N TYR A 36 7.29 13.24 -1.27
CA TYR A 36 6.41 14.00 -0.39
C TYR A 36 7.01 14.03 1.03
N THR A 37 6.35 14.71 1.97
CA THR A 37 6.82 14.72 3.36
C THR A 37 6.65 13.33 3.98
N HIS A 38 7.78 12.64 4.21
CA HIS A 38 7.90 11.31 4.85
C HIS A 38 7.41 10.11 4.03
N PHE A 39 7.02 10.31 2.77
CA PHE A 39 6.65 9.22 1.88
C PHE A 39 7.00 9.50 0.43
N THR A 40 7.08 8.45 -0.38
CA THR A 40 7.33 8.53 -1.82
C THR A 40 6.32 7.68 -2.57
N VAL A 41 5.90 8.18 -3.72
CA VAL A 41 5.05 7.49 -4.69
C VAL A 41 5.86 7.21 -5.95
N LEU A 42 5.89 5.95 -6.37
CA LEU A 42 6.35 5.52 -7.68
C LEU A 42 5.13 5.41 -8.60
N LEU A 43 4.86 6.47 -9.37
CA LEU A 43 3.68 6.57 -10.23
C LEU A 43 3.96 5.97 -11.61
N ASP A 44 3.09 5.06 -12.07
CA ASP A 44 3.07 4.63 -13.48
C ASP A 44 2.31 5.69 -14.30
N PRO A 45 2.97 6.37 -15.25
CA PRO A 45 2.35 7.45 -16.02
C PRO A 45 1.30 6.97 -17.03
N VAL A 46 1.32 5.68 -17.41
CA VAL A 46 0.36 5.07 -18.34
C VAL A 46 -0.88 4.60 -17.58
N ARG A 47 -0.68 3.89 -16.48
CA ARG A 47 -1.76 3.42 -15.60
C ARG A 47 -2.37 4.56 -14.77
N ARG A 48 -1.64 5.66 -14.61
CA ARG A 48 -2.01 6.85 -13.83
C ARG A 48 -2.18 6.57 -12.33
N LEU A 49 -1.68 5.43 -11.87
CA LEU A 49 -1.78 4.91 -10.51
C LEU A 49 -0.39 4.53 -10.01
N ALA A 50 -0.21 4.53 -8.69
CA ALA A 50 1.06 4.13 -8.09
C ALA A 50 1.36 2.64 -8.37
N LEU A 51 2.59 2.34 -8.78
CA LEU A 51 3.17 1.00 -8.75
C LEU A 51 3.48 0.60 -7.32
N SER A 52 4.01 1.55 -6.56
CA SER A 52 4.45 1.37 -5.19
C SER A 52 4.41 2.70 -4.46
N THR A 53 4.11 2.66 -3.17
CA THR A 53 4.32 3.78 -2.25
C THR A 53 5.13 3.29 -1.07
N GLY A 54 5.91 4.17 -0.45
CA GLY A 54 6.62 3.89 0.78
C GLY A 54 6.50 5.05 1.75
N VAL A 55 6.13 4.77 2.99
CA VAL A 55 6.01 5.78 4.07
C VAL A 55 6.87 5.38 5.26
N ASN A 56 7.51 6.36 5.88
CA ASN A 56 8.14 6.22 7.19
C ASN A 56 7.18 6.73 8.28
N ILE A 57 6.98 5.92 9.31
CA ILE A 57 6.13 6.24 10.47
C ILE A 57 7.01 6.32 11.71
N ASP A 58 7.09 7.50 12.32
CA ASP A 58 7.73 7.68 13.63
C ASP A 58 6.66 7.71 14.73
N GLY A 59 6.36 6.53 15.31
CA GLY A 59 5.36 6.39 16.36
C GLY A 59 5.66 7.22 17.61
N GLY A 60 6.92 7.63 17.82
CA GLY A 60 7.35 8.43 18.96
C GLY A 60 7.12 9.94 18.79
N SER A 61 6.71 10.38 17.60
CA SER A 61 6.53 11.81 17.26
C SER A 61 5.29 12.09 16.41
N LEU A 62 4.33 11.16 16.36
CA LEU A 62 3.03 11.36 15.72
C LEU A 62 2.35 12.65 16.22
N TYR A 63 1.78 13.39 15.28
CA TYR A 63 1.05 14.62 15.55
C TYR A 63 -0.42 14.42 15.18
N ASP A 64 -1.33 14.74 16.11
CA ASP A 64 -2.75 14.61 15.83
C ASP A 64 -3.28 15.87 15.13
N LEU A 65 -3.86 15.68 13.95
CA LEU A 65 -4.48 16.73 13.14
C LEU A 65 -5.88 16.30 12.75
N GLU A 66 -6.80 17.26 12.79
CA GLU A 66 -8.15 17.12 12.27
C GLU A 66 -8.10 16.65 10.81
N ARG A 67 -9.09 15.83 10.44
CA ARG A 67 -9.19 15.31 9.08
C ARG A 67 -9.64 16.45 8.14
N GLY A 68 -8.84 16.69 7.09
CA GLY A 68 -9.24 17.47 5.92
C GLY A 68 -9.81 16.60 4.79
N ASP A 69 -10.11 17.23 3.66
CA ASP A 69 -10.54 16.56 2.42
C ASP A 69 -9.98 17.31 1.19
N ASP A 70 -8.71 17.74 1.29
CA ASP A 70 -8.07 18.68 0.37
C ASP A 70 -7.46 17.97 -0.86
N TRP A 71 -8.26 17.15 -1.55
CA TRP A 71 -7.82 16.42 -2.74
C TRP A 71 -7.36 17.36 -3.85
N HIS A 72 -6.17 17.09 -4.38
CA HIS A 72 -5.56 17.93 -5.41
C HIS A 72 -4.69 17.14 -6.38
N LEU A 73 -4.56 17.64 -7.60
CA LEU A 73 -3.62 17.12 -8.59
C LEU A 73 -2.19 17.54 -8.18
N ASP A 74 -1.21 16.68 -8.47
CA ASP A 74 0.19 17.06 -8.33
C ASP A 74 0.64 17.82 -9.58
N ALA A 75 0.97 19.11 -9.43
CA ALA A 75 1.40 19.96 -10.54
C ALA A 75 2.72 19.51 -11.21
N ARG A 76 3.49 18.61 -10.59
CA ARG A 76 4.70 18.01 -11.17
C ARG A 76 4.37 16.94 -12.21
N VAL A 77 3.13 16.46 -12.24
CA VAL A 77 2.67 15.38 -13.12
C VAL A 77 1.65 15.94 -14.12
N PRO A 78 1.77 15.66 -15.43
CA PRO A 78 0.72 16.01 -16.38
C PRO A 78 -0.63 15.41 -15.98
N GLU A 79 -1.74 16.13 -16.17
CA GLU A 79 -3.08 15.62 -15.83
C GLU A 79 -3.43 14.31 -16.55
N SER A 80 -2.84 14.07 -17.74
CA SER A 80 -3.02 12.83 -18.50
C SER A 80 -2.29 11.61 -17.91
N GLU A 81 -1.45 11.81 -16.90
CA GLU A 81 -0.57 10.79 -16.31
C GLU A 81 -0.88 10.53 -14.83
N GLN A 82 -1.93 11.13 -14.29
CA GLN A 82 -2.44 10.86 -12.94
C GLN A 82 -3.97 10.76 -12.99
N THR A 83 -4.55 10.05 -12.02
CA THR A 83 -6.00 10.14 -11.81
C THR A 83 -6.37 11.51 -11.24
N GLY A 84 -7.65 11.82 -11.29
CA GLY A 84 -8.22 13.02 -10.71
C GLY A 84 -9.68 12.82 -10.41
N GLU A 85 -10.35 13.90 -9.99
CA GLU A 85 -11.76 13.90 -9.58
C GLU A 85 -12.69 13.21 -10.60
N SER A 86 -12.36 13.29 -11.89
CA SER A 86 -13.15 12.68 -12.96
C SER A 86 -13.34 11.17 -12.81
N VAL A 87 -12.45 10.45 -12.13
CA VAL A 87 -12.60 9.00 -11.90
C VAL A 87 -13.58 8.72 -10.75
N TYR A 88 -13.63 9.58 -9.74
CA TYR A 88 -14.36 9.36 -8.49
C TYR A 88 -15.72 10.08 -8.44
N ALA A 89 -15.94 11.04 -9.35
CA ALA A 89 -17.16 11.84 -9.33
C ALA A 89 -18.40 11.02 -9.74
N ARG A 90 -19.41 11.02 -8.86
CA ARG A 90 -20.75 10.45 -9.09
C ARG A 90 -20.72 8.94 -9.36
N ASN A 91 -19.99 8.21 -8.53
CA ASN A 91 -19.99 6.75 -8.45
C ASN A 91 -19.63 6.34 -7.01
N ASP A 92 -19.59 5.04 -6.77
CA ASP A 92 -19.29 4.45 -5.47
C ASP A 92 -17.79 4.12 -5.30
N LEU A 93 -16.91 4.74 -6.09
CA LEU A 93 -15.46 4.64 -5.93
C LEU A 93 -14.96 5.78 -5.03
N ASP A 94 -14.42 5.42 -3.88
CA ASP A 94 -13.70 6.31 -3.00
C ASP A 94 -12.28 6.59 -3.50
N ARG A 95 -11.75 7.75 -3.10
CA ARG A 95 -10.33 8.11 -3.21
C ARG A 95 -9.54 7.38 -2.12
N GLY A 96 -9.32 6.08 -2.33
CA GLY A 96 -8.62 5.21 -1.40
C GLY A 96 -7.15 5.64 -1.25
N HIS A 97 -6.76 6.08 -0.05
CA HIS A 97 -5.37 6.44 0.25
C HIS A 97 -4.47 5.21 0.18
N LEU A 98 -3.32 5.31 -0.48
CA LEU A 98 -2.28 4.28 -0.47
C LEU A 98 -1.33 4.45 0.72
N VAL A 99 -0.77 5.66 0.87
CA VAL A 99 -0.22 6.12 2.14
C VAL A 99 -1.37 6.70 2.95
N ARG A 100 -1.70 6.03 4.06
CA ARG A 100 -2.77 6.46 4.96
C ARG A 100 -2.46 7.85 5.51
N ARG A 101 -3.48 8.71 5.56
CA ARG A 101 -3.37 10.12 6.02
C ARG A 101 -2.51 10.32 7.27
N ARG A 102 -2.65 9.46 8.29
CA ARG A 102 -1.99 9.65 9.59
C ARG A 102 -0.54 9.17 9.63
N ASP A 103 -0.16 8.27 8.73
CA ASP A 103 1.13 7.58 8.76
C ASP A 103 2.32 8.54 8.65
N PRO A 104 2.33 9.54 7.73
CA PRO A 104 3.43 10.49 7.63
C PRO A 104 3.25 11.71 8.55
N VAL A 105 2.24 11.76 9.41
CA VAL A 105 1.92 12.98 10.19
C VAL A 105 2.65 12.92 11.53
N TRP A 106 3.95 13.22 11.51
CA TRP A 106 4.82 13.26 12.68
C TRP A 106 5.84 14.41 12.60
N GLY A 107 6.54 14.68 13.70
CA GLY A 107 7.53 15.76 13.80
C GLY A 107 6.94 17.07 14.33
N ASP A 108 7.49 18.21 13.89
CA ASP A 108 6.94 19.51 14.25
C ASP A 108 5.63 19.81 13.52
N ARG A 109 4.86 20.78 14.02
CA ARG A 109 3.54 21.12 13.49
C ARG A 109 3.56 21.49 12.00
N ALA A 110 4.57 22.22 11.53
CA ALA A 110 4.61 22.65 10.13
C ALA A 110 4.88 21.46 9.21
N THR A 111 5.80 20.59 9.58
CA THR A 111 6.08 19.32 8.90
C THR A 111 4.85 18.42 8.88
N ALA A 112 4.19 18.22 10.03
CA ALA A 112 2.98 17.41 10.13
C ALA A 112 1.81 17.95 9.30
N MET A 113 1.61 19.27 9.26
CA MET A 113 0.59 19.89 8.41
C MET A 113 0.89 19.69 6.92
N GLN A 114 2.16 19.80 6.51
CA GLN A 114 2.57 19.54 5.13
C GLN A 114 2.37 18.07 4.76
N ALA A 115 2.76 17.14 5.63
CA ALA A 115 2.55 15.71 5.41
C ALA A 115 1.07 15.35 5.27
N ASN A 116 0.22 15.90 6.14
CA ASN A 116 -1.23 15.70 6.05
C ASN A 116 -1.80 16.25 4.74
N PHE A 117 -1.36 17.42 4.28
CA PHE A 117 -1.78 17.95 2.98
C PHE A 117 -1.30 17.04 1.85
N ASP A 118 -0.03 16.62 1.87
CA ASP A 118 0.58 15.80 0.83
C ASP A 118 -0.15 14.47 0.61
N THR A 119 -0.77 13.87 1.64
CA THR A 119 -1.50 12.59 1.49
C THR A 119 -2.73 12.69 0.60
N PHE A 120 -3.27 13.90 0.38
CA PHE A 120 -4.42 14.17 -0.49
C PHE A 120 -4.03 14.43 -1.96
N ALA A 121 -2.77 14.25 -2.34
CA ALA A 121 -2.38 14.30 -3.74
C ALA A 121 -2.93 13.06 -4.47
N TYR A 122 -3.59 13.23 -5.62
CA TYR A 122 -4.16 12.11 -6.40
C TYR A 122 -3.18 10.98 -6.75
N PRO A 123 -1.87 11.21 -6.98
CA PRO A 123 -0.91 10.11 -7.14
C PRO A 123 -0.84 9.14 -5.94
N ASN A 124 -1.24 9.58 -4.75
CA ASN A 124 -1.36 8.75 -3.54
C ASN A 124 -2.74 8.06 -3.40
N ALA A 125 -3.61 8.16 -4.40
CA ALA A 125 -4.93 7.55 -4.39
C ALA A 125 -5.10 6.48 -5.46
N ALA A 126 -5.95 5.50 -5.15
CA ALA A 126 -6.46 4.53 -6.11
C ALA A 126 -7.97 4.36 -5.95
N PRO A 127 -8.71 4.03 -7.04
CA PRO A 127 -10.13 3.73 -6.96
C PRO A 127 -10.39 2.52 -6.10
N GLN A 128 -11.13 2.73 -5.02
CA GLN A 128 -11.56 1.68 -4.10
C GLN A 128 -13.08 1.74 -3.99
N ALA A 129 -13.78 0.61 -4.12
CA ALA A 129 -15.19 0.56 -3.80
C ALA A 129 -15.43 1.08 -2.36
N ASN A 130 -16.45 1.89 -2.14
CA ASN A 130 -16.73 2.51 -0.84
C ASN A 130 -16.80 1.49 0.31
N ASP A 131 -17.49 0.36 0.10
CA ASP A 131 -17.62 -0.74 1.07
C ASP A 131 -16.27 -1.41 1.37
N PHE A 132 -15.34 -1.41 0.41
CA PHE A 132 -13.97 -1.87 0.60
C PHE A 132 -13.14 -0.87 1.41
N ASN A 133 -13.11 0.39 0.97
CA ASN A 133 -12.31 1.46 1.58
C ASN A 133 -12.72 1.77 3.02
N GLN A 134 -14.02 1.68 3.33
CA GLN A 134 -14.59 2.04 4.62
C GLN A 134 -14.69 0.84 5.59
N SER A 135 -14.33 -0.37 5.14
CA SER A 135 -14.43 -1.57 5.97
C SER A 135 -13.40 -1.56 7.11
N LYS A 136 -13.93 -1.54 8.34
CA LYS A 136 -13.14 -1.66 9.57
C LYS A 136 -12.59 -3.06 9.81
N GLU A 137 -13.21 -4.06 9.21
CA GLU A 137 -12.93 -5.48 9.46
C GLU A 137 -11.69 -5.99 8.70
N LEU A 138 -11.13 -5.17 7.80
CA LEU A 138 -10.16 -5.63 6.81
C LEU A 138 -8.93 -4.71 6.70
N TRP A 139 -9.12 -3.48 6.24
CA TRP A 139 -8.02 -2.56 5.93
C TRP A 139 -7.73 -1.61 7.08
N LEU A 140 -8.79 -1.02 7.66
CA LEU A 140 -8.64 -0.06 8.76
C LEU A 140 -8.14 -0.74 10.05
N GLY A 141 -8.58 -1.96 10.36
CA GLY A 141 -8.14 -2.70 11.55
C GLY A 141 -6.64 -3.04 11.51
N LEU A 142 -6.13 -3.48 10.36
CA LEU A 142 -4.69 -3.71 10.17
C LEU A 142 -3.88 -2.39 10.31
N GLU A 143 -4.35 -1.31 9.69
CA GLU A 143 -3.73 0.01 9.79
C GLU A 143 -3.73 0.56 11.22
N ASP A 144 -4.84 0.39 11.93
CA ASP A 144 -4.96 0.83 13.33
C ASP A 144 -4.12 -0.04 14.26
N HIS A 145 -3.99 -1.34 14.01
CA HIS A 145 -3.12 -2.23 14.78
C HIS A 145 -1.65 -1.84 14.63
N VAL A 146 -1.16 -1.69 13.39
CA VAL A 146 0.23 -1.29 13.10
C VAL A 146 0.54 0.09 13.69
N LEU A 147 -0.35 1.07 13.51
CA LEU A 147 -0.15 2.42 14.02
C LEU A 147 -0.26 2.49 15.55
N SER A 148 -1.21 1.78 16.15
CA SER A 148 -1.37 1.73 17.62
C SER A 148 -0.18 1.03 18.28
N TYR A 149 0.31 -0.07 17.69
CA TYR A 149 1.52 -0.74 18.15
C TYR A 149 2.74 0.18 18.01
N ALA A 150 2.88 0.89 16.88
CA ALA A 150 3.95 1.85 16.67
C ALA A 150 3.92 2.97 17.72
N GLN A 151 2.75 3.54 17.97
CA GLN A 151 2.55 4.64 18.91
C GLN A 151 2.80 4.20 20.36
N ALA A 152 2.19 3.09 20.78
CA ALA A 152 2.31 2.58 22.15
C ALA A 152 3.76 2.23 22.51
N ASN A 153 4.54 1.74 21.55
CA ASN A 153 5.92 1.31 21.75
C ASN A 153 6.95 2.33 21.26
N ARG A 154 6.50 3.47 20.70
CA ARG A 154 7.36 4.49 20.07
C ARG A 154 8.29 3.89 18.99
N ASN A 155 7.78 2.91 18.26
CA ASN A 155 8.53 2.21 17.22
C ASN A 155 8.55 3.02 15.93
N ARG A 156 9.64 2.86 15.18
CA ARG A 156 9.72 3.25 13.78
C ARG A 156 9.27 2.10 12.89
N ILE A 157 8.42 2.39 11.93
CA ILE A 157 7.89 1.43 10.97
C ILE A 157 8.01 2.03 9.56
N SER A 158 8.35 1.21 8.58
CA SER A 158 8.13 1.54 7.17
C SER A 158 6.97 0.71 6.64
N VAL A 159 6.10 1.34 5.84
CA VAL A 159 4.97 0.64 5.21
C VAL A 159 5.04 0.88 3.71
N PHE A 160 4.82 -0.18 2.95
CA PHE A 160 4.70 -0.14 1.50
C PHE A 160 3.30 -0.56 1.09
N THR A 161 2.67 0.17 0.18
CA THR A 161 1.28 -0.07 -0.22
C THR A 161 1.07 0.30 -1.69
N SER A 162 0.33 -0.51 -2.43
CA SER A 162 -0.22 -0.12 -3.74
C SER A 162 -1.35 -1.04 -4.20
N PRO A 163 -2.08 -0.66 -5.25
CA PRO A 163 -2.87 -1.62 -6.01
C PRO A 163 -1.99 -2.68 -6.67
N VAL A 164 -2.59 -3.82 -7.00
CA VAL A 164 -2.05 -4.76 -7.99
C VAL A 164 -2.53 -4.27 -9.36
N LEU A 165 -1.60 -3.83 -10.22
CA LEU A 165 -1.92 -3.32 -11.56
C LEU A 165 -1.95 -4.47 -12.57
N ALA A 166 -3.09 -5.14 -12.70
CA ALA A 166 -3.25 -6.26 -13.60
C ALA A 166 -3.53 -5.79 -15.04
N LEU A 167 -3.02 -6.52 -16.04
CA LEU A 167 -3.24 -6.17 -17.46
C LEU A 167 -4.72 -6.23 -17.88
N ASN A 168 -5.53 -7.00 -17.15
CA ASN A 168 -6.95 -7.22 -17.40
C ASN A 168 -7.87 -6.47 -16.41
N ASP A 169 -7.37 -5.44 -15.72
CA ASP A 169 -8.21 -4.60 -14.88
C ASP A 169 -9.33 -3.94 -15.71
N PRO A 170 -10.59 -3.96 -15.23
CA PRO A 170 -11.72 -3.37 -15.95
C PRO A 170 -11.49 -1.88 -16.16
N LEU A 171 -11.73 -1.42 -17.39
CA LEU A 171 -11.57 0.00 -17.73
C LEU A 171 -12.81 0.77 -17.30
N TYR A 172 -12.57 1.87 -16.58
CA TYR A 172 -13.59 2.84 -16.22
C TYR A 172 -13.06 4.25 -16.43
N ARG A 173 -13.75 5.04 -17.27
CA ARG A 173 -13.33 6.41 -17.64
C ARG A 173 -11.86 6.52 -18.09
N GLY A 174 -11.37 5.48 -18.77
CA GLY A 174 -9.99 5.41 -19.28
C GLY A 174 -8.93 5.03 -18.24
N VAL A 175 -9.32 4.55 -17.07
CA VAL A 175 -8.43 4.04 -16.01
C VAL A 175 -8.75 2.57 -15.75
N GLY A 176 -7.74 1.71 -15.70
CA GLY A 176 -7.90 0.31 -15.28
C GLY A 176 -8.08 0.25 -13.77
N ILE A 177 -9.28 -0.12 -13.32
CA ILE A 177 -9.66 -0.18 -11.91
C ILE A 177 -9.04 -1.43 -11.27
N PRO A 178 -8.11 -1.28 -10.32
CA PRO A 178 -7.45 -2.44 -9.71
C PRO A 178 -8.44 -3.32 -8.98
N GLN A 179 -8.31 -4.63 -9.10
CA GLN A 179 -9.18 -5.57 -8.37
C GLN A 179 -8.62 -5.96 -6.99
N ALA A 180 -7.34 -5.73 -6.74
CA ALA A 180 -6.68 -6.06 -5.49
C ALA A 180 -5.67 -5.00 -5.06
N PHE A 181 -5.34 -5.01 -3.77
CA PHE A 181 -4.32 -4.17 -3.14
C PHE A 181 -3.39 -5.03 -2.32
N TRP A 182 -2.16 -4.54 -2.13
CA TRP A 182 -1.17 -5.16 -1.28
C TRP A 182 -0.61 -4.15 -0.28
N LYS A 183 -0.11 -4.68 0.84
CA LYS A 183 0.59 -3.91 1.87
C LYS A 183 1.70 -4.75 2.48
N VAL A 184 2.84 -4.12 2.76
CA VAL A 184 3.96 -4.73 3.50
C VAL A 184 4.36 -3.79 4.63
N ALA A 185 4.22 -4.25 5.87
CA ALA A 185 4.70 -3.54 7.05
C ALA A 185 6.10 -4.04 7.42
N VAL A 186 7.02 -3.13 7.76
CA VAL A 186 8.43 -3.42 8.00
C VAL A 186 8.94 -2.72 9.25
N TRP A 187 9.63 -3.47 10.12
CA TRP A 187 10.19 -2.96 11.36
C TRP A 187 11.49 -3.69 11.73
N THR A 188 12.20 -3.16 12.72
CA THR A 188 13.39 -3.81 13.29
C THR A 188 13.09 -4.29 14.70
N SER A 189 13.39 -5.55 14.98
CA SER A 189 13.31 -6.15 16.32
C SER A 189 14.72 -6.34 16.90
N ALA A 190 14.90 -6.10 18.20
CA ALA A 190 16.17 -6.26 18.90
C ALA A 190 16.19 -7.48 19.86
N ALA A 191 15.32 -8.46 19.66
CA ALA A 191 15.09 -9.58 20.59
C ALA A 191 16.37 -10.36 21.01
N THR A 192 17.43 -10.33 20.20
CA THR A 192 18.69 -11.05 20.44
C THR A 192 19.90 -10.13 20.65
N GLY A 193 19.68 -8.84 20.93
CA GLY A 193 20.76 -7.84 21.10
C GLY A 193 21.38 -7.35 19.79
N THR A 194 20.93 -7.86 18.65
CA THR A 194 21.20 -7.35 17.30
C THR A 194 19.88 -6.97 16.64
N SER A 195 19.84 -5.84 15.94
CA SER A 195 18.65 -5.42 15.18
C SER A 195 18.44 -6.34 13.98
N ALA A 196 17.34 -7.08 13.99
CA ALA A 196 16.90 -7.94 12.89
C ALA A 196 15.72 -7.28 12.16
N LEU A 197 15.76 -7.31 10.83
CA LEU A 197 14.64 -6.87 10.00
C LEU A 197 13.49 -7.88 10.07
N ARG A 198 12.26 -7.35 10.06
CA ARG A 198 11.01 -8.11 10.02
C ARG A 198 10.04 -7.46 9.04
N SER A 199 9.28 -8.27 8.34
CA SER A 199 8.23 -7.85 7.42
C SER A 199 6.98 -8.71 7.56
N ALA A 200 5.82 -8.15 7.22
CA ALA A 200 4.55 -8.87 7.11
C ALA A 200 3.79 -8.37 5.87
N GLY A 201 3.42 -9.30 4.98
CA GLY A 201 2.70 -9.02 3.74
C GLY A 201 1.20 -9.27 3.85
N PHE A 202 0.42 -8.44 3.17
CA PHE A 202 -1.03 -8.54 3.11
C PHE A 202 -1.55 -8.30 1.70
N VAL A 203 -2.59 -9.03 1.30
CA VAL A 203 -3.33 -8.82 0.05
C VAL A 203 -4.82 -8.74 0.35
N LEU A 204 -5.49 -7.77 -0.26
CA LEU A 204 -6.92 -7.55 -0.13
C LEU A 204 -7.56 -7.48 -1.51
N ASP A 205 -8.70 -8.15 -1.65
CA ASP A 205 -9.49 -8.20 -2.88
C ASP A 205 -10.73 -7.31 -2.77
N GLN A 206 -10.97 -6.49 -3.79
CA GLN A 206 -12.18 -5.68 -3.94
C GLN A 206 -13.08 -6.09 -5.12
N SER A 207 -12.72 -7.15 -5.85
CA SER A 207 -13.36 -7.52 -7.12
C SER A 207 -14.88 -7.74 -6.97
N SER A 208 -15.31 -8.34 -5.86
CA SER A 208 -16.73 -8.55 -5.55
C SER A 208 -17.51 -7.26 -5.30
N GLN A 209 -16.86 -6.20 -4.83
CA GLN A 209 -17.51 -4.91 -4.56
C GLN A 209 -17.61 -4.10 -5.85
N LEU A 210 -16.70 -4.34 -6.79
CA LEU A 210 -16.74 -3.72 -8.11
C LEU A 210 -17.88 -4.27 -8.98
N THR A 211 -18.37 -5.50 -8.76
CA THR A 211 -19.51 -6.04 -9.52
C THR A 211 -20.82 -5.30 -9.26
N ASP A 212 -20.95 -4.67 -8.09
CA ASP A 212 -22.12 -3.88 -7.71
C ASP A 212 -22.01 -2.42 -8.15
N ILE A 213 -20.81 -1.98 -8.58
CA ILE A 213 -20.57 -0.66 -9.16
C ILE A 213 -20.76 -0.78 -10.67
N ASP A 214 -21.60 0.08 -11.24
CA ASP A 214 -21.77 0.18 -12.69
C ASP A 214 -20.50 0.75 -13.35
N LEU A 215 -19.55 -0.14 -13.65
CA LEU A 215 -18.29 0.17 -14.31
C LEU A 215 -18.41 0.15 -15.85
N ASP A 216 -19.62 0.06 -16.42
CA ASP A 216 -19.80 -0.13 -17.86
C ASP A 216 -19.35 1.10 -18.68
N ASP A 217 -18.15 0.98 -19.24
CA ASP A 217 -17.83 1.32 -20.64
C ASP A 217 -16.87 0.23 -21.17
N SER A 218 -17.42 -0.97 -21.38
CA SER A 218 -16.83 -2.15 -22.05
C SER A 218 -15.64 -2.85 -21.37
N SER A 219 -15.91 -3.90 -20.58
CA SER A 219 -14.96 -5.01 -20.31
C SER A 219 -15.72 -6.25 -19.84
N ALA A 220 -15.91 -7.20 -20.75
CA ALA A 220 -16.52 -8.49 -20.46
C ALA A 220 -15.69 -9.27 -19.43
N GLN A 221 -16.42 -9.90 -18.49
CA GLN A 221 -15.96 -10.90 -17.52
C GLN A 221 -14.82 -11.78 -18.10
N ALA A 222 -13.60 -11.61 -17.60
CA ALA A 222 -12.48 -12.50 -17.91
C ALA A 222 -11.93 -13.05 -16.60
N LEU A 223 -12.38 -14.27 -16.28
CA LEU A 223 -11.85 -15.12 -15.23
C LEU A 223 -10.35 -15.35 -15.47
N ILE A 224 -9.55 -15.20 -14.42
CA ILE A 224 -8.09 -15.29 -14.44
C ILE A 224 -7.63 -16.72 -14.79
N ASP A 225 -6.88 -16.88 -15.88
CA ASP A 225 -6.07 -18.08 -16.15
C ASP A 225 -4.63 -17.83 -15.66
N GLY A 226 -4.21 -18.54 -14.61
CA GLY A 226 -2.82 -18.64 -14.16
C GLY A 226 -2.37 -17.71 -13.02
N GLY A 227 -3.22 -16.80 -12.54
CA GLY A 227 -2.99 -16.03 -11.32
C GLY A 227 -3.23 -16.86 -10.04
N PRO A 228 -2.83 -16.36 -8.85
CA PRO A 228 -3.23 -16.96 -7.59
C PRO A 228 -4.76 -17.18 -7.57
N PRO A 229 -5.26 -18.22 -6.87
CA PRO A 229 -6.68 -18.58 -6.91
C PRO A 229 -7.54 -17.35 -6.61
N PRO A 230 -8.69 -17.17 -7.30
CA PRO A 230 -9.56 -16.02 -7.11
C PRO A 230 -9.87 -15.91 -5.61
N LEU A 231 -9.53 -14.76 -5.05
CA LEU A 231 -9.80 -14.45 -3.66
C LEU A 231 -11.32 -14.38 -3.58
N GLY A 232 -11.92 -15.39 -2.95
CA GLY A 232 -13.36 -15.44 -2.77
C GLY A 232 -13.86 -14.16 -2.09
N PRO A 233 -15.16 -13.86 -2.17
CA PRO A 233 -15.70 -12.58 -1.74
C PRO A 233 -15.28 -12.30 -0.28
N TYR A 234 -14.71 -11.12 -0.07
CA TYR A 234 -14.34 -10.53 1.23
C TYR A 234 -13.18 -11.19 1.98
N LEU A 235 -11.93 -11.08 1.49
CA LEU A 235 -10.78 -11.42 2.34
C LEU A 235 -9.52 -10.58 2.25
N SER A 236 -9.14 -10.07 3.44
CA SER A 236 -7.76 -9.77 3.77
C SER A 236 -7.04 -11.08 4.06
N TYR A 237 -5.92 -11.26 3.39
CA TYR A 237 -5.00 -12.35 3.67
C TYR A 237 -3.70 -11.76 4.19
N GLN A 238 -3.13 -12.41 5.21
CA GLN A 238 -1.70 -12.33 5.39
C GLN A 238 -1.06 -13.32 4.42
N VAL A 239 -0.07 -12.87 3.66
CA VAL A 239 0.58 -13.63 2.59
C VAL A 239 2.10 -13.49 2.68
N PRO A 240 2.86 -14.46 2.15
CA PRO A 240 4.30 -14.30 2.00
C PRO A 240 4.66 -13.07 1.18
N VAL A 241 5.69 -12.32 1.57
CA VAL A 241 6.18 -11.17 0.80
C VAL A 241 6.65 -11.59 -0.61
N GLU A 242 7.17 -12.81 -0.76
CA GLU A 242 7.53 -13.41 -2.05
C GLU A 242 6.33 -13.54 -3.01
N ASP A 243 5.13 -13.78 -2.48
CA ASP A 243 3.91 -13.85 -3.29
C ASP A 243 3.50 -12.45 -3.76
N ILE A 244 3.70 -11.41 -2.95
CA ILE A 244 3.47 -10.01 -3.37
C ILE A 244 4.49 -9.59 -4.43
N GLU A 245 5.77 -9.94 -4.26
CA GLU A 245 6.82 -9.75 -5.26
C GLU A 245 6.43 -10.42 -6.59
N SER A 246 6.00 -11.68 -6.55
CA SER A 246 5.51 -12.40 -7.73
C SER A 246 4.28 -11.74 -8.37
N LEU A 247 3.35 -11.24 -7.55
CA LEU A 247 2.08 -10.66 -8.01
C LEU A 247 2.26 -9.29 -8.66
N THR A 248 3.24 -8.52 -8.19
CA THR A 248 3.45 -7.12 -8.60
C THR A 248 4.62 -6.95 -9.58
N GLY A 249 5.57 -7.88 -9.59
CA GLY A 249 6.83 -7.77 -10.34
C GLY A 249 7.78 -6.69 -9.80
N LEU A 250 7.53 -6.18 -8.59
CA LEU A 250 8.42 -5.25 -7.88
C LEU A 250 9.49 -6.04 -7.12
N ASP A 251 10.69 -5.50 -7.01
CA ASP A 251 11.77 -6.06 -6.19
C ASP A 251 11.60 -5.65 -4.72
N PHE A 252 11.37 -6.62 -3.84
CA PHE A 252 11.25 -6.41 -2.39
C PHE A 252 12.57 -6.70 -1.64
N GLY A 253 13.60 -7.22 -2.32
CA GLY A 253 14.91 -7.49 -1.76
C GLY A 253 14.89 -8.30 -0.46
N ASP A 254 15.59 -7.79 0.56
CA ASP A 254 15.74 -8.47 1.86
C ASP A 254 14.42 -8.65 2.63
N LEU A 255 13.34 -7.97 2.22
CA LEU A 255 12.03 -8.10 2.86
C LEU A 255 11.43 -9.49 2.69
N VAL A 256 11.78 -10.21 1.61
CA VAL A 256 11.36 -11.60 1.41
C VAL A 256 11.94 -12.50 2.51
N GLY A 257 13.24 -12.34 2.81
CA GLY A 257 13.90 -13.12 3.87
C GLY A 257 13.51 -12.70 5.30
N ALA A 258 13.11 -11.44 5.46
CA ALA A 258 12.68 -10.86 6.73
C ALA A 258 11.25 -11.24 7.14
N ASP A 259 10.49 -11.88 6.24
CA ASP A 259 9.07 -12.19 6.45
C ASP A 259 8.83 -13.11 7.66
N VAL A 260 7.82 -12.76 8.45
CA VAL A 260 7.37 -13.46 9.64
C VAL A 260 6.62 -14.76 9.33
N MET A 261 5.98 -14.87 8.16
CA MET A 261 5.41 -16.15 7.72
C MET A 261 6.49 -17.16 7.32
N GLY A 262 7.73 -16.67 7.10
CA GLY A 262 8.83 -17.45 6.56
C GLY A 262 8.60 -17.85 5.09
N PRO A 263 9.63 -18.35 4.38
CA PRO A 263 9.42 -18.94 3.08
C PRO A 263 8.51 -20.16 3.25
N VAL A 264 7.37 -20.15 2.56
CA VAL A 264 6.64 -21.40 2.30
C VAL A 264 7.65 -22.26 1.55
N LEU A 265 8.17 -23.33 2.19
CA LEU A 265 8.99 -24.32 1.49
C LEU A 265 8.25 -24.71 0.22
N ALA A 266 8.81 -24.29 -0.92
CA ALA A 266 8.20 -24.28 -2.24
C ALA A 266 7.06 -25.29 -2.38
N GLY A 267 5.84 -24.78 -2.49
CA GLY A 267 4.75 -25.52 -3.10
C GLY A 267 5.26 -26.09 -4.42
N ARG A 268 5.13 -27.41 -4.57
CA ARG A 268 5.75 -28.21 -5.62
C ARG A 268 5.52 -27.60 -7.00
N ALA A 269 6.47 -27.84 -7.91
CA ALA A 269 6.38 -27.50 -9.34
C ALA A 269 5.25 -28.24 -10.10
N ASP A 270 4.22 -28.75 -9.40
CA ASP A 270 3.12 -29.56 -9.94
C ASP A 270 1.81 -28.78 -10.11
N GLY A 271 1.79 -27.46 -9.86
CA GLY A 271 0.61 -26.62 -10.08
C GLY A 271 -0.49 -26.78 -9.02
N SER A 272 -0.18 -27.36 -7.86
CA SER A 272 -1.07 -27.31 -6.70
C SER A 272 -1.20 -25.87 -6.13
N PRO A 273 -2.35 -25.50 -5.51
CA PRO A 273 -2.56 -24.15 -4.97
C PRO A 273 -1.44 -23.77 -4.00
N ARG A 274 -0.90 -22.55 -4.11
CA ARG A 274 0.14 -22.02 -3.21
C ARG A 274 -0.34 -22.13 -1.76
N THR A 275 0.17 -23.11 -1.02
CA THR A 275 -0.16 -23.36 0.38
C THR A 275 0.51 -22.29 1.24
N GLY A 276 -0.23 -21.40 1.90
CA GLY A 276 0.40 -20.45 2.82
C GLY A 276 -0.39 -19.19 3.14
N TRP A 277 -1.37 -18.81 2.32
CA TRP A 277 -2.17 -17.61 2.59
C TRP A 277 -3.09 -17.84 3.79
N VAL A 278 -3.00 -16.96 4.79
CA VAL A 278 -3.81 -17.03 6.00
C VAL A 278 -4.96 -16.05 5.88
N ARG A 279 -6.18 -16.60 5.81
CA ARG A 279 -7.43 -15.85 5.81
C ARG A 279 -7.58 -15.11 7.13
N LEU A 280 -7.60 -13.77 7.12
CA LEU A 280 -7.83 -12.97 8.31
C LEU A 280 -9.33 -12.82 8.59
N ARG A 281 -9.74 -13.11 9.82
CA ARG A 281 -11.09 -12.87 10.36
C ARG A 281 -11.06 -11.83 11.49
N SER A 282 -9.93 -11.69 12.17
CA SER A 282 -9.65 -10.65 13.16
C SER A 282 -8.14 -10.36 13.22
N GLU A 283 -7.75 -9.35 14.00
CA GLU A 283 -6.34 -9.03 14.26
C GLU A 283 -5.56 -10.20 14.91
N ASP A 284 -6.25 -11.10 15.64
CA ASP A 284 -5.63 -12.25 16.30
C ASP A 284 -5.12 -13.31 15.30
N ASP A 285 -5.58 -13.28 14.05
CA ASP A 285 -5.11 -14.17 12.99
C ASP A 285 -3.75 -13.72 12.41
N ILE A 286 -3.26 -12.53 12.75
CA ILE A 286 -2.02 -11.95 12.21
C ILE A 286 -0.80 -12.51 12.94
N SER A 287 0.11 -13.12 12.18
CA SER A 287 1.44 -13.48 12.69
C SER A 287 2.39 -12.29 12.61
N LEU A 288 2.99 -11.90 13.74
CA LEU A 288 4.03 -10.85 13.81
C LEU A 288 5.38 -11.40 14.32
N GLU A 289 5.45 -12.70 14.60
CA GLU A 289 6.66 -13.38 15.00
C GLU A 289 7.01 -14.46 13.99
N LYS A 290 8.31 -14.64 13.75
CA LYS A 290 8.77 -15.70 12.86
C LYS A 290 8.55 -17.04 13.55
N ALA A 291 7.87 -17.98 12.91
CA ALA A 291 7.73 -19.33 13.42
C ALA A 291 9.12 -19.93 13.69
N ALA A 292 9.28 -20.55 14.87
CA ALA A 292 10.54 -21.10 15.36
C ALA A 292 11.05 -22.29 14.53
#